data_AF-A0A7C2LRY5-F1
#
_entry.id   AF-A0A7C2LRY5-F1
#
_cell.length_a   1.000
_cell.length_b   1.000
_cell.length_c   1.000
_cell.angle_alpha   90.00
_cell.angle_beta   90.00
_cell.angle_gamma   90.00
#
_symmetry.space_group_name_H-M   'P 1'
#
loop_
_entity.id
_entity.type
_entity.pdbx_description
1 polymer ?
#
loop_
_entity_poly.entity_id
_entity_poly.type
_entity_poly.pdbx_seq_one_letter_code
_entity_poly.pdbx_strand_id
1 'polypeptide(L)'
;MQTEKVRNSKYKRDLPIYSEKRFVNITSFFSMITYTVTDFLYWWYFKAPIRTLRSLQRILLIVDDNFSISLLMKTFFIPWKRDYSTLGRVMGIIVRLLYLPIAIIIYFLVIILYLLYLVIWLALPIISIIFLLLTPAIDF
;
A
#
# COMPACT_ATOMS: atom_id res chain seq x y z
N MET A 1 28.45 1.24 -27.14
CA MET A 1 27.21 1.36 -27.95
C MET A 1 25.96 0.70 -27.33
N GLN A 2 26.07 -0.38 -26.54
CA GLN A 2 24.90 -1.04 -25.90
C GLN A 2 24.30 -0.29 -24.68
N THR A 3 25.11 0.52 -24.00
CA THR A 3 24.70 1.24 -22.78
C THR A 3 23.69 2.37 -23.02
N GLU A 4 23.61 2.87 -24.25
CA GLU A 4 22.74 4.00 -24.63
C GLU A 4 21.30 3.54 -24.93
N LYS A 5 21.13 2.36 -25.54
CA LYS A 5 19.80 1.76 -25.80
C LYS A 5 19.05 1.44 -24.50
N VAL A 6 19.75 0.93 -23.49
CA VAL A 6 19.13 0.64 -22.17
C VAL A 6 18.68 1.93 -21.49
N ARG A 7 19.50 3.00 -21.57
CA ARG A 7 19.17 4.32 -21.02
C ARG A 7 17.93 4.93 -21.66
N ASN A 8 17.81 4.86 -22.99
CA ASN A 8 16.65 5.37 -23.72
C ASN A 8 15.36 4.57 -23.47
N SER A 9 15.46 3.25 -23.22
CA SER A 9 14.30 2.42 -22.86
C SER A 9 13.73 2.74 -21.48
N LYS A 10 14.59 3.18 -20.55
CA LYS A 10 14.20 3.59 -19.20
C LYS A 10 13.52 4.95 -19.25
N TYR A 11 14.11 5.91 -19.96
CA TYR A 11 13.52 7.24 -20.15
C TYR A 11 12.13 7.15 -20.80
N LYS A 12 11.93 6.32 -21.82
CA LYS A 12 10.62 6.16 -22.49
C LYS A 12 9.52 5.56 -21.61
N ARG A 13 9.87 4.81 -20.56
CA ARG A 13 8.91 4.26 -19.57
C ARG A 13 8.59 5.24 -18.45
N ASP A 14 9.54 6.12 -18.14
CA ASP A 14 9.44 7.12 -17.07
C ASP A 14 8.91 8.47 -17.58
N LEU A 15 8.89 8.67 -18.91
CA LEU A 15 8.12 9.73 -19.53
C LEU A 15 6.66 9.57 -19.09
N PRO A 16 6.07 10.60 -18.48
CA PRO A 16 4.67 10.51 -18.10
C PRO A 16 3.88 10.20 -19.38
N ILE A 17 2.87 9.33 -19.28
CA ILE A 17 1.90 9.04 -20.34
C ILE A 17 1.02 10.30 -20.63
N TYR A 18 1.53 11.48 -20.29
CA TYR A 18 1.03 12.81 -20.54
C TYR A 18 1.71 13.41 -21.77
N SER A 19 1.71 12.60 -22.84
CA SER A 19 1.48 12.99 -24.22
C SER A 19 1.43 14.50 -24.52
N GLU A 20 2.52 14.98 -25.09
CA GLU A 20 2.70 16.16 -25.95
C GLU A 20 1.46 16.60 -26.77
N LYS A 21 0.57 15.67 -27.17
CA LYS A 21 -0.69 15.96 -27.87
C LYS A 21 -1.78 16.68 -27.06
N ARG A 22 -1.64 16.85 -25.73
CA ARG A 22 -2.74 17.36 -24.87
C ARG A 22 -2.73 18.88 -24.65
N PHE A 23 -1.60 19.55 -24.86
CA PHE A 23 -1.47 21.01 -24.68
C PHE A 23 -2.05 21.83 -25.85
N VAL A 24 -2.38 21.17 -26.97
CA VAL A 24 -2.79 21.82 -28.21
C VAL A 24 -4.20 22.47 -28.11
N ASN A 25 -5.00 22.13 -27.08
CA ASN A 25 -6.39 22.60 -26.93
C ASN A 25 -6.70 23.32 -25.61
N ILE A 26 -5.70 23.88 -24.90
CA ILE A 26 -5.93 24.63 -23.65
C ILE A 26 -5.81 26.13 -23.95
N THR A 27 -6.77 26.69 -24.67
CA THR A 27 -6.79 28.14 -24.97
C THR A 27 -7.65 28.94 -23.99
N SER A 28 -8.49 28.27 -23.19
CA SER A 28 -9.53 28.90 -22.37
C SER A 28 -9.33 28.64 -20.87
N PHE A 29 -9.53 29.65 -20.02
CA PHE A 29 -9.39 29.52 -18.55
C PHE A 29 -10.25 28.39 -17.96
N PHE A 30 -11.49 28.24 -18.44
CA PHE A 30 -12.40 27.17 -18.03
C PHE A 30 -11.86 25.76 -18.32
N SER A 31 -11.17 25.59 -19.45
CA SER A 31 -10.53 24.32 -19.82
C SER A 31 -9.36 23.95 -18.89
N MET A 32 -8.65 24.95 -18.37
CA MET A 32 -7.55 24.75 -17.42
C MET A 32 -8.05 24.25 -16.06
N ILE A 33 -9.15 24.83 -15.55
CA ILE A 33 -9.74 24.42 -14.26
C ILE A 33 -10.29 23.00 -14.35
N THR A 34 -11.12 22.72 -15.35
CA THR A 34 -11.73 21.39 -15.53
C THR A 34 -10.66 20.30 -15.67
N TYR A 35 -9.62 20.57 -16.45
CA TYR A 35 -8.49 19.68 -16.56
C TYR A 35 -7.77 19.43 -15.23
N THR A 36 -7.46 20.50 -14.47
CA THR A 36 -6.80 20.38 -13.16
C THR A 36 -7.62 19.56 -12.17
N VAL A 37 -8.94 19.79 -12.12
CA VAL A 37 -9.84 19.04 -11.24
C VAL A 37 -9.90 17.56 -11.63
N THR A 38 -10.06 17.25 -12.92
CA THR A 38 -10.10 15.86 -13.39
C THR A 38 -8.78 15.12 -13.19
N ASP A 39 -7.64 15.77 -13.41
CA ASP A 39 -6.32 15.19 -13.17
C ASP A 39 -6.09 14.96 -11.67
N PHE A 40 -6.51 15.90 -10.82
CA PHE A 40 -6.47 15.74 -9.37
C PHE A 40 -7.31 14.55 -8.90
N LEU A 41 -8.56 14.42 -9.37
CA LEU A 41 -9.44 13.29 -9.03
C LEU A 41 -8.83 11.97 -9.51
N TYR A 42 -8.33 11.92 -10.75
CA TYR A 42 -7.68 10.73 -11.28
C TYR A 42 -6.45 10.33 -10.45
N TRP A 43 -5.63 11.31 -10.08
CA TRP A 43 -4.48 11.10 -9.22
C TRP A 43 -4.89 10.58 -7.84
N TRP A 44 -5.91 11.18 -7.23
CA TRP A 44 -6.36 10.86 -5.87
C TRP A 44 -7.00 9.47 -5.77
N TYR A 45 -7.87 9.10 -6.71
CA TYR A 45 -8.63 7.83 -6.63
C TYR A 45 -7.89 6.64 -7.22
N PHE A 46 -7.03 6.85 -8.23
CA PHE A 46 -6.34 5.74 -8.90
C PHE A 46 -4.85 5.70 -8.56
N LYS A 47 -4.14 6.80 -8.81
CA LYS A 47 -2.67 6.77 -8.75
C LYS A 47 -2.14 6.65 -7.32
N ALA A 48 -2.70 7.41 -6.38
CA ALA A 48 -2.27 7.42 -4.99
C ALA A 48 -2.58 6.08 -4.28
N PRO A 49 -3.79 5.51 -4.39
CA PRO A 49 -4.13 4.25 -3.71
C PRO A 49 -3.33 3.05 -4.22
N ILE A 50 -3.04 3.01 -5.53
CA ILE A 50 -2.15 1.99 -6.08
C ILE A 50 -0.74 2.11 -5.48
N ARG A 51 -0.26 3.32 -5.25
CA ARG A 51 1.05 3.56 -4.62
C ARG A 51 1.04 3.14 -3.15
N THR A 52 -0.01 3.44 -2.39
CA THR A 52 -0.12 3.05 -0.98
C THR A 52 -0.22 1.53 -0.83
N LEU A 53 -0.99 0.84 -1.68
CA LEU A 53 -1.04 -0.63 -1.71
C LEU A 53 0.34 -1.28 -1.92
N ARG A 54 1.22 -0.68 -2.73
CA ARG A 54 2.61 -1.16 -2.88
C ARG A 54 3.45 -0.93 -1.61
N SER A 55 3.20 0.15 -0.88
CA SER A 55 3.84 0.39 0.41
C SER A 55 3.37 -0.60 1.47
N LEU A 56 2.10 -1.00 1.47
CA LEU A 56 1.57 -2.05 2.34
C LEU A 56 2.37 -3.35 2.19
N GLN A 57 2.67 -3.77 0.95
CA GLN A 57 3.49 -4.97 0.72
C GLN A 57 4.85 -4.90 1.42
N ARG A 58 5.50 -3.73 1.43
CA ARG A 58 6.78 -3.55 2.13
C ARG A 58 6.63 -3.61 3.64
N ILE A 59 5.56 -3.02 4.18
CA ILE A 59 5.25 -3.08 5.62
C ILE A 59 5.01 -4.54 6.02
N LEU A 60 4.25 -5.30 5.24
CA LEU A 60 3.97 -6.71 5.52
C LEU A 60 5.23 -7.57 5.48
N LEU A 61 6.16 -7.29 4.57
CA LEU A 61 7.47 -7.96 4.57
C LEU A 61 8.25 -7.66 5.85
N ILE A 62 8.30 -6.39 6.29
CA ILE A 62 8.97 -6.01 7.53
C ILE A 62 8.33 -6.70 8.75
N VAL A 63 7.00 -6.80 8.79
CA VAL A 63 6.30 -7.50 9.87
C VAL A 63 6.61 -9.00 9.83
N ASP A 64 6.59 -9.62 8.64
CA ASP A 64 6.94 -11.05 8.49
C ASP A 64 8.38 -11.33 8.93
N ASP A 65 9.34 -10.46 8.59
CA ASP A 65 10.74 -10.59 8.98
C ASP A 65 10.92 -10.45 10.51
N ASN A 66 10.26 -9.46 11.13
CA ASN A 66 10.37 -9.22 12.58
C ASN A 66 9.77 -10.36 13.42
N PHE A 67 8.63 -10.91 12.99
CA PHE A 67 7.98 -12.02 13.69
C PHE A 67 8.41 -13.39 13.15
N SER A 68 9.23 -13.42 12.10
CA SER A 68 9.70 -14.63 11.42
C SER A 68 8.57 -15.61 11.09
N ILE A 69 7.38 -15.12 10.73
CA ILE A 69 6.15 -15.94 10.60
C ILE A 69 6.35 -17.01 9.53
N SER A 70 6.81 -16.62 8.35
CA SER A 70 7.16 -17.53 7.26
C SER A 70 8.16 -18.62 7.68
N LEU A 71 9.14 -18.29 8.53
CA LEU A 71 10.16 -19.24 9.00
C LEU A 71 9.59 -20.19 10.07
N LEU A 72 8.82 -19.67 11.03
CA LEU A 72 8.18 -20.47 12.07
C LEU A 72 7.18 -21.46 11.49
N MET A 73 6.43 -21.07 10.46
CA MET A 73 5.52 -21.96 9.74
C MET A 73 6.26 -23.09 9.02
N LYS A 74 7.37 -22.77 8.32
CA LYS A 74 8.18 -23.79 7.61
C LYS A 74 8.86 -24.76 8.57
N THR A 75 9.30 -24.27 9.72
CA THR A 75 10.03 -25.06 10.71
C THR A 75 9.14 -25.63 11.79
N PHE A 76 7.82 -25.50 11.69
CA PHE A 76 6.87 -25.81 12.76
C PHE A 76 7.05 -27.23 13.32
N PHE A 77 7.24 -28.21 12.43
CA PHE A 77 7.41 -29.63 12.78
C PHE A 77 8.87 -30.05 13.04
N ILE A 78 9.83 -29.14 12.94
CA ILE A 78 11.25 -29.43 13.13
C ILE A 78 11.58 -29.34 14.64
N PRO A 79 12.22 -30.36 15.24
CA PRO A 79 12.53 -30.37 16.67
C PRO A 79 13.42 -29.19 17.08
N TRP A 80 13.18 -28.67 18.28
CA TRP A 80 13.93 -27.55 18.83
C TRP A 80 15.40 -27.94 19.06
N LYS A 81 16.32 -27.08 18.63
CA LYS A 81 17.77 -27.21 18.86
C LYS A 81 18.41 -28.55 18.44
N ARG A 82 17.84 -29.24 17.46
CA ARG A 82 18.29 -30.60 17.02
C ARG A 82 18.35 -31.63 18.16
N ASP A 83 17.72 -31.35 19.30
CA ASP A 83 17.53 -32.35 20.34
C ASP A 83 16.37 -33.26 19.92
N TYR A 84 16.70 -34.48 19.53
CA TYR A 84 15.74 -35.48 19.07
C TYR A 84 14.97 -36.13 20.23
N SER A 85 15.15 -35.66 21.46
CA SER A 85 14.36 -36.10 22.60
C SER A 85 12.88 -35.75 22.40
N THR A 86 12.01 -36.64 22.88
CA THR A 86 10.56 -36.43 22.84
C THR A 86 10.16 -35.12 23.54
N LEU A 87 10.83 -34.80 24.65
CA LEU A 87 10.61 -33.57 25.41
C LEU A 87 10.96 -32.31 24.59
N GLY A 88 12.08 -32.31 23.87
CA GLY A 88 12.51 -31.18 23.04
C GLY A 88 11.57 -30.91 21.86
N ARG A 89 10.99 -31.96 21.28
CA ARG A 89 9.98 -31.82 20.22
C ARG A 89 8.68 -31.21 20.75
N VAL A 90 8.18 -31.69 21.89
CA VAL A 90 6.94 -31.18 22.50
C VAL A 90 7.09 -29.72 22.92
N MET A 91 8.20 -29.37 23.57
CA MET A 91 8.48 -27.98 23.97
C MET A 91 8.55 -27.03 22.77
N GLY A 92 9.23 -27.43 21.69
CA GLY A 92 9.29 -26.65 20.46
C GLY A 92 7.92 -26.39 19.84
N ILE A 93 7.04 -27.39 19.83
CA ILE A 93 5.66 -27.24 19.34
C ILE A 93 4.87 -26.28 20.25
N ILE A 94 4.94 -26.43 21.58
CA ILE A 94 4.20 -25.58 22.52
C ILE A 94 4.58 -24.11 22.37
N VAL A 95 5.89 -23.79 22.35
CA VAL A 95 6.38 -22.41 22.23
C VAL A 95 5.90 -21.79 20.91
N ARG A 96 6.03 -22.52 19.80
CA ARG A 96 5.55 -22.04 18.50
C ARG A 96 4.03 -21.91 18.47
N LEU A 97 3.30 -22.85 19.06
CA LEU A 97 1.84 -22.82 19.12
C LEU A 97 1.30 -21.61 19.90
N LEU A 98 2.02 -21.14 20.91
CA LEU A 98 1.67 -19.92 21.66
C LEU A 98 2.07 -18.65 20.91
N TYR A 99 3.24 -18.63 20.29
CA TYR A 99 3.78 -17.44 19.63
C TYR A 99 3.11 -17.12 18.30
N LEU A 100 2.88 -18.14 17.47
CA LEU A 100 2.35 -18.02 16.11
C LEU A 100 0.96 -17.36 16.03
N PRO A 101 -0.04 -17.69 16.88
CA PRO A 101 -1.32 -16.98 16.85
C PRO A 101 -1.18 -15.50 17.21
N ILE A 102 -0.30 -15.15 18.16
CA ILE A 102 -0.03 -13.74 18.51
C ILE A 102 0.55 -13.01 17.30
N ALA A 103 1.54 -13.61 16.63
CA ALA A 103 2.16 -13.02 15.44
C ALA A 103 1.15 -12.86 14.29
N ILE A 104 0.29 -13.85 14.05
CA ILE A 104 -0.79 -13.77 13.06
C ILE A 104 -1.78 -12.65 13.39
N ILE A 105 -2.20 -12.52 14.65
CA ILE A 105 -3.12 -11.45 15.08
C ILE A 105 -2.52 -10.08 14.79
N ILE A 106 -1.24 -9.87 15.13
CA ILE A 106 -0.54 -8.62 14.86
C ILE A 106 -0.46 -8.36 13.35
N TYR A 107 -0.16 -9.39 12.55
CA TYR A 107 -0.12 -9.29 11.09
C TYR A 107 -1.46 -8.82 10.50
N PHE A 108 -2.57 -9.43 10.91
CA PHE A 108 -3.90 -9.03 10.48
C PHE A 108 -4.28 -7.63 10.98
N LEU A 109 -3.93 -7.29 12.22
CA LEU A 109 -4.19 -5.98 12.80
C LEU A 109 -3.50 -4.87 11.98
N VAL A 110 -2.26 -5.09 11.54
CA VAL A 110 -1.55 -4.16 10.65
C VAL A 110 -2.27 -3.98 9.31
N ILE A 111 -2.75 -5.08 8.70
CA ILE A 111 -3.54 -5.01 7.45
C ILE A 111 -4.82 -4.19 7.66
N ILE A 112 -5.58 -4.47 8.72
CA ILE A 112 -6.84 -3.79 9.01
C ILE A 112 -6.61 -2.28 9.23
N LEU A 113 -5.62 -1.92 10.06
CA LEU A 113 -5.28 -0.51 10.28
C LEU A 113 -4.87 0.20 8.99
N TYR A 114 -4.11 -0.47 8.12
CA TYR A 114 -3.70 0.11 6.85
C TYR A 114 -4.88 0.29 5.88
N LEU A 115 -5.80 -0.68 5.84
CA LEU A 115 -7.01 -0.58 5.03
C LEU A 115 -7.91 0.56 5.54
N LEU A 116 -8.06 0.72 6.85
CA LEU A 116 -8.79 1.85 7.44
C LEU A 116 -8.17 3.19 7.03
N TYR A 117 -6.84 3.30 7.11
CA TYR A 117 -6.12 4.48 6.63
C TYR A 117 -6.42 4.77 5.15
N LEU A 118 -6.44 3.74 4.29
CA LEU A 118 -6.77 3.90 2.86
C LEU A 118 -8.21 4.37 2.67
N VAL A 119 -9.17 3.82 3.40
CA VAL A 119 -10.59 4.24 3.34
C VAL A 119 -10.74 5.70 3.77
N ILE A 120 -10.12 6.10 4.88
CA ILE A 120 -10.12 7.49 5.35
C ILE A 120 -9.50 8.41 4.30
N TRP A 121 -8.37 8.00 3.71
CA TRP A 121 -7.74 8.74 2.63
C TRP A 121 -8.66 8.92 1.42
N LEU A 122 -9.39 7.88 1.02
CA LEU A 122 -10.30 7.96 -0.12
C LEU A 122 -11.54 8.84 0.16
N ALA A 123 -11.95 8.92 1.43
CA ALA A 123 -13.10 9.71 1.86
C ALA A 123 -12.82 11.23 1.95
N LEU A 124 -11.55 11.63 2.17
CA LEU A 124 -11.16 13.04 2.31
C LEU A 124 -11.74 14.02 1.26
N PRO A 125 -11.60 13.79 -0.06
CA PRO A 125 -12.13 14.71 -1.08
C PRO A 125 -13.66 14.77 -1.10
N ILE A 126 -14.34 13.68 -0.71
CA ILE A 126 -15.80 13.64 -0.64
C ILE A 126 -16.26 14.46 0.57
N ILE A 127 -15.61 14.26 1.71
CA ILE A 127 -15.89 14.99 2.96
C ILE A 127 -15.65 16.49 2.75
N SER A 128 -14.57 16.89 2.07
CA SER A 128 -14.30 18.31 1.83
C SER A 128 -15.36 18.97 0.93
N ILE A 129 -15.85 18.27 -0.10
CA ILE A 129 -16.95 18.75 -0.95
C ILE A 129 -18.24 18.88 -0.14
N ILE A 130 -18.59 17.86 0.66
CA ILE A 130 -19.78 17.89 1.51
C ILE A 130 -19.70 19.05 2.50
N PHE A 131 -18.56 19.23 3.16
CA PHE A 131 -18.34 20.32 4.10
C PHE A 131 -18.52 21.68 3.42
N LEU A 132 -17.89 21.89 2.26
CA LEU A 132 -18.02 23.13 1.49
C LEU A 132 -19.47 23.45 1.11
N LEU A 133 -20.28 22.44 0.78
CA LEU A 133 -21.68 22.61 0.40
C LEU A 133 -22.59 22.85 1.61
N LEU A 134 -22.27 22.27 2.76
CA LEU A 134 -23.10 22.35 3.96
C LEU A 134 -22.85 23.63 4.78
N THR A 135 -21.62 24.15 4.81
CA THR A 135 -21.27 25.37 5.55
C THR A 135 -22.22 26.55 5.28
N PRO A 136 -22.49 26.97 4.03
CA PRO A 136 -23.40 28.10 3.79
C PRO A 136 -24.86 27.83 4.16
N ALA A 137 -25.27 26.58 4.38
CA ALA A 137 -26.62 26.21 4.76
C ALA A 137 -26.87 26.23 6.28
N ILE A 138 -25.81 26.31 7.09
CA ILE A 138 -25.89 26.34 8.56
C ILE A 138 -25.97 27.78 9.08
N ASP A 139 -25.48 28.75 8.31
CA ASP A 139 -25.40 30.17 8.68
C ASP A 139 -26.66 31.00 8.27
N PHE A 140 -27.75 30.34 7.84
CA PHE A 140 -29.07 30.93 7.55
C PHE A 140 -30.14 30.37 8.50
#